data_AF-A0A642VBR7-F1
#
_entry.id   AF-A0A642VBR7-F1
#
_cell.length_a   1.000
_cell.length_b   1.000
_cell.length_c   1.000
_cell.angle_alpha   90.00
_cell.angle_beta   90.00
_cell.angle_gamma   90.00
#
_symmetry.space_group_name_H-M   'P 1'
#
loop_
_entity.id
_entity.type
_entity.pdbx_description
1 polymer ?
#
loop_
_entity_poly.entity_id
_entity_poly.type
_entity_poly.pdbx_seq_one_letter_code
_entity_poly.pdbx_strand_id
1 'polypeptide(L)'
;MSSKFPALEEIDQDLANQENTAGGSADIEDADDFLSREKAALGEDAEAFATEGAPAADDDTSKAAFEASFPSLEQDNAASSLNESGMISQPAEPYLPQQPDLAQETKEKLSLEDSQPIKEWKERRELEIQRRDEASESKRNETREKAKKSIDDFYENYNSKKDDSIEQTRNEEKKFLQERDDNLSATGNTWERIVKLIDTSNIGSKDHDKSRFKDLLLSLKNDSNAPGAAGY
;
A
#
# COMPACT_ATOMS: atom_id res chain seq x y z
N MET A 1 12.91 -25.57 -21.34
CA MET A 1 12.21 -25.43 -20.05
C MET A 1 12.87 -24.30 -19.27
N SER A 2 12.30 -23.10 -19.29
CA SER A 2 12.39 -22.07 -18.23
C SER A 2 11.71 -20.81 -18.75
N SER A 3 10.43 -20.67 -18.44
CA SER A 3 9.67 -19.41 -18.53
C SER A 3 8.36 -19.64 -17.80
N LYS A 4 8.48 -19.95 -16.51
CA LYS A 4 7.37 -20.25 -15.59
C LYS A 4 7.28 -19.21 -14.46
N PHE A 5 7.98 -18.09 -14.61
CA PHE A 5 7.92 -16.96 -13.68
C PHE A 5 7.76 -15.68 -14.48
N PRO A 6 6.76 -14.84 -14.16
CA PRO A 6 6.62 -13.50 -14.71
C PRO A 6 7.87 -12.65 -14.44
N ALA A 7 8.18 -11.73 -15.34
CA ALA A 7 9.28 -10.79 -15.13
C ALA A 7 8.93 -9.85 -13.96
N LEU A 8 9.91 -9.56 -13.10
CA LEU A 8 9.73 -8.69 -11.92
C LEU A 8 9.24 -7.27 -12.28
N GLU A 9 9.40 -6.86 -13.53
CA GLU A 9 8.96 -5.57 -14.07
C GLU A 9 7.45 -5.51 -14.34
N GLU A 10 6.80 -6.67 -14.52
CA GLU A 10 5.35 -6.78 -14.77
C GLU A 10 4.56 -6.74 -13.44
N ILE A 11 5.16 -7.27 -12.36
CA ILE A 11 4.57 -7.29 -11.01
C ILE A 11 4.49 -5.87 -10.40
N ASP A 12 5.49 -5.01 -10.69
CA ASP A 12 5.52 -3.64 -10.17
C ASP A 12 4.47 -2.74 -10.86
N GLN A 13 4.08 -3.07 -12.10
CA GLN A 13 3.03 -2.36 -12.83
C GLN A 13 1.62 -2.66 -12.29
N ASP A 14 1.35 -3.89 -11.85
CA ASP A 14 0.05 -4.24 -11.30
C ASP A 14 -0.16 -3.66 -9.89
N LEU A 15 0.91 -3.50 -9.11
CA LEU A 15 0.85 -2.84 -7.80
C LEU A 15 0.53 -1.34 -7.93
N ALA A 16 1.05 -0.69 -8.97
CA ALA A 16 0.80 0.73 -9.26
C ALA A 16 -0.65 1.00 -9.76
N ASN A 17 -1.33 0.00 -10.33
CA ASN A 17 -2.71 0.13 -10.81
C ASN A 17 -3.76 -0.13 -9.72
N GLN A 18 -3.40 -0.70 -8.57
CA GLN A 18 -4.33 -0.98 -7.47
C GLN A 18 -4.64 0.23 -6.57
N GLU A 19 -3.87 1.32 -6.64
CA GLU A 19 -4.08 2.48 -5.74
C GLU A 19 -5.28 3.37 -6.12
N ASN A 20 -6.03 3.06 -7.19
CA ASN A 20 -7.08 3.96 -7.70
C ASN A 20 -8.53 3.46 -7.59
N THR A 21 -8.78 2.37 -6.85
CA THR A 21 -10.16 1.99 -6.49
C THR A 21 -10.27 1.66 -5.01
N ALA A 22 -11.09 2.46 -4.32
CA ALA A 22 -11.57 2.30 -2.95
C ALA A 22 -10.63 2.80 -1.84
N GLY A 23 -10.73 4.11 -1.58
CA GLY A 23 -10.53 4.61 -0.23
C GLY A 23 -11.60 4.03 0.71
N GLY A 24 -11.17 3.52 1.86
CA GLY A 24 -12.05 3.07 2.92
C GLY A 24 -11.28 2.24 3.94
N SER A 25 -11.09 2.77 5.14
CA SER A 25 -10.72 1.97 6.31
C SER A 25 -11.76 0.87 6.52
N ALA A 26 -11.38 -0.41 6.44
CA ALA A 26 -12.22 -1.52 6.90
C ALA A 26 -11.35 -2.75 7.16
N ASP A 27 -11.20 -3.06 8.45
CA ASP A 27 -11.39 -4.37 9.07
C ASP A 27 -10.79 -5.62 8.39
N ILE A 28 -9.94 -6.30 9.17
CA ILE A 28 -9.46 -7.67 8.98
C ILE A 28 -10.63 -8.64 9.27
N GLU A 29 -11.76 -8.50 8.58
CA GLU A 29 -12.94 -9.35 8.77
C GLU A 29 -13.28 -10.23 7.56
N ASP A 30 -12.80 -9.92 6.35
CA ASP A 30 -13.05 -10.75 5.16
C ASP A 30 -11.77 -11.47 4.70
N ALA A 31 -11.46 -12.60 5.33
CA ALA A 31 -10.46 -13.57 4.82
C ALA A 31 -10.79 -14.04 3.38
N ASP A 32 -12.05 -13.89 2.96
CA ASP A 32 -12.55 -14.18 1.63
C ASP A 32 -11.99 -13.23 0.55
N ASP A 33 -11.64 -11.97 0.88
CA ASP A 33 -11.07 -11.02 -0.09
C ASP A 33 -9.61 -11.36 -0.42
N PHE A 34 -8.83 -11.80 0.58
CA PHE A 34 -7.45 -12.23 0.36
C PHE A 34 -7.39 -13.48 -0.52
N LEU A 35 -8.23 -14.49 -0.25
CA LEU A 35 -8.28 -15.72 -1.05
C LEU A 35 -8.83 -15.47 -2.45
N SER A 36 -9.82 -14.57 -2.59
CA SER A 36 -10.36 -14.19 -3.89
C SER A 36 -9.33 -13.45 -4.75
N ARG A 37 -8.54 -12.56 -4.13
CA ARG A 37 -7.47 -11.82 -4.81
C ARG A 37 -6.33 -12.75 -5.25
N GLU A 38 -5.88 -13.64 -4.38
CA GLU A 38 -4.86 -14.66 -4.73
C GLU A 38 -5.39 -15.63 -5.80
N LYS A 39 -6.63 -16.10 -5.68
CA LYS A 39 -7.24 -16.98 -6.69
C LYS A 39 -7.35 -16.29 -8.06
N ALA A 40 -7.67 -15.01 -8.09
CA ALA A 40 -7.71 -14.23 -9.33
C ALA A 40 -6.31 -14.03 -9.93
N ALA A 41 -5.29 -13.83 -9.08
CA ALA A 41 -3.90 -13.69 -9.52
C ALA A 41 -3.31 -15.02 -10.06
N LEU A 42 -3.65 -16.16 -9.45
CA LEU A 42 -3.15 -17.48 -9.85
C LEU A 42 -3.99 -18.16 -10.97
N GLY A 43 -5.21 -17.68 -11.24
CA GLY A 43 -6.03 -18.17 -12.34
C GLY A 43 -6.31 -19.68 -12.29
N GLU A 44 -6.03 -20.38 -13.39
CA GLU A 44 -6.25 -21.85 -13.52
C GLU A 44 -5.34 -22.67 -12.60
N ASP A 45 -4.13 -22.17 -12.29
CA ASP A 45 -3.18 -22.83 -11.37
C ASP A 45 -3.62 -22.73 -9.90
N ALA A 46 -4.60 -21.89 -9.57
CA ALA A 46 -5.13 -21.76 -8.22
C ALA A 46 -5.81 -23.05 -7.71
N GLU A 47 -6.34 -23.88 -8.61
CA GLU A 47 -6.95 -25.17 -8.23
C GLU A 47 -5.92 -26.18 -7.72
N ALA A 48 -4.65 -26.05 -8.10
CA ALA A 48 -3.58 -26.93 -7.60
C ALA A 48 -3.21 -26.64 -6.13
N PHE A 49 -3.54 -25.44 -5.63
CA PHE A 49 -3.31 -25.01 -4.25
C PHE A 49 -4.58 -25.03 -3.40
N ALA A 50 -5.75 -25.27 -4.02
CA ALA A 50 -6.97 -25.55 -3.29
C ALA A 50 -6.87 -26.95 -2.68
N THR A 51 -6.69 -27.01 -1.36
CA THR A 51 -6.84 -28.26 -0.62
C THR A 51 -8.29 -28.74 -0.75
N GLU A 52 -8.50 -29.93 -1.33
CA GLU A 52 -9.82 -30.57 -1.35
C GLU A 52 -10.34 -30.68 0.09
N GLY A 53 -11.32 -29.83 0.43
CA GLY A 53 -11.95 -29.81 1.75
C GLY A 53 -11.54 -28.69 2.70
N ALA A 54 -11.06 -27.53 2.21
CA ALA A 54 -10.91 -26.34 3.06
C ALA A 54 -12.26 -25.98 3.72
N PRO A 55 -12.42 -26.13 5.06
CA PRO A 55 -13.61 -25.66 5.74
C PRO A 55 -13.56 -24.13 5.79
N ALA A 56 -14.69 -23.49 5.46
CA ALA A 56 -14.91 -22.08 5.74
C ALA A 56 -14.50 -21.79 7.19
N ALA A 57 -13.81 -20.67 7.40
CA ALA A 57 -13.16 -20.23 8.63
C ALA A 57 -13.92 -20.61 9.93
N ASP A 58 -13.68 -21.83 10.40
CA ASP A 58 -14.01 -22.30 11.74
C ASP A 58 -12.69 -22.69 12.38
N ASP A 59 -12.18 -21.76 13.19
CA ASP A 59 -10.85 -21.78 13.83
C ASP A 59 -10.58 -23.11 14.56
N ASP A 60 -11.63 -23.76 15.10
CA ASP A 60 -11.53 -25.03 15.82
C ASP A 60 -11.24 -26.24 14.92
N THR A 61 -11.80 -26.28 13.71
CA THR A 61 -11.67 -27.47 12.85
C THR A 61 -10.29 -27.52 12.17
N SER A 62 -9.75 -26.35 11.80
CA SER A 62 -8.43 -26.23 11.17
C SER A 62 -7.29 -26.51 12.16
N LYS A 63 -7.44 -26.06 13.41
CA LYS A 63 -6.49 -26.31 14.50
C LYS A 63 -6.44 -27.80 14.87
N ALA A 64 -7.58 -28.48 14.95
CA ALA A 64 -7.63 -29.91 15.25
C ALA A 64 -6.95 -30.77 14.17
N ALA A 65 -7.07 -30.38 12.90
CA ALA A 65 -6.39 -31.07 11.79
C ALA A 65 -4.87 -30.83 11.78
N PHE A 66 -4.43 -29.63 12.18
CA PHE A 66 -3.01 -29.29 12.35
C PHE A 66 -2.40 -30.02 13.56
N GLU A 67 -3.09 -30.06 14.71
CA GLU A 67 -2.62 -30.78 15.91
C GLU A 67 -2.51 -32.30 15.68
N ALA A 68 -3.37 -32.88 14.83
CA ALA A 68 -3.30 -34.30 14.46
C ALA A 68 -2.17 -34.65 13.48
N SER A 69 -1.56 -33.66 12.82
CA SER A 69 -0.44 -33.88 11.89
C SER A 69 0.93 -33.79 12.57
N PHE A 70 0.97 -33.47 13.86
CA PHE A 70 2.15 -33.62 14.71
C PHE A 70 1.91 -34.73 15.76
N PRO A 71 2.93 -35.55 16.07
CA PRO A 71 2.84 -36.48 17.19
C PRO A 71 2.52 -35.73 18.49
N SER A 72 1.41 -36.08 19.15
CA SER A 72 0.95 -35.42 20.37
C SER A 72 1.93 -35.62 21.52
N LEU A 73 2.51 -34.52 22.03
CA LEU A 73 3.45 -34.53 23.17
C LEU A 73 2.77 -34.84 24.53
N GLU A 74 1.43 -34.88 24.59
CA GLU A 74 0.68 -35.00 25.84
C GLU A 74 0.58 -36.46 26.35
N GLN A 75 0.75 -37.46 25.49
CA GLN A 75 0.51 -38.86 25.86
C GLN A 75 1.72 -39.56 26.52
N ASP A 76 2.87 -38.87 26.63
CA ASP A 76 4.06 -39.35 27.34
C ASP A 76 4.36 -38.58 28.65
N ASN A 77 3.45 -37.70 29.11
CA ASN A 77 3.59 -37.02 30.40
C ASN A 77 3.14 -37.89 31.59
N ALA A 78 3.65 -39.13 31.63
CA ALA A 78 3.68 -39.98 32.81
C ALA A 78 5.07 -40.56 33.10
N ALA A 79 6.10 -40.23 32.30
CA ALA A 79 7.47 -40.53 32.65
C ALA A 79 8.46 -39.55 32.00
N SER A 80 9.08 -38.75 32.86
CA SER A 80 10.28 -37.93 32.61
C SER A 80 10.03 -36.48 32.17
N SER A 81 10.08 -35.61 33.18
CA SER A 81 10.65 -34.26 33.10
C SER A 81 11.69 -34.14 31.98
N LEU A 82 11.32 -33.46 30.89
CA LEU A 82 12.23 -33.08 29.83
C LEU A 82 12.24 -31.56 29.73
N ASN A 83 13.40 -31.04 30.14
CA ASN A 83 13.88 -29.66 30.13
C ASN A 83 13.30 -28.72 29.07
N GLU A 84 12.77 -27.61 29.56
CA GLU A 84 12.42 -26.39 28.83
C GLU A 84 13.70 -25.63 28.42
N SER A 85 14.25 -25.94 27.24
CA SER A 85 15.07 -25.02 26.41
C SER A 85 15.55 -25.72 25.15
N GLY A 86 15.18 -25.18 23.99
CA GLY A 86 15.59 -25.65 22.66
C GLY A 86 17.07 -25.42 22.34
N MET A 87 17.97 -26.09 23.06
CA MET A 87 19.40 -26.21 22.72
C MET A 87 19.66 -27.65 22.29
N ILE A 88 19.53 -27.94 21.00
CA ILE A 88 19.83 -29.26 20.43
C ILE A 88 21.35 -29.41 20.17
N SER A 89 22.17 -29.31 21.22
CA SER A 89 23.58 -29.73 21.11
C SER A 89 24.25 -29.86 22.47
N GLN A 90 23.79 -30.81 23.28
CA GLN A 90 24.70 -31.51 24.19
C GLN A 90 24.30 -32.98 24.24
N PRO A 91 25.21 -33.95 24.01
CA PRO A 91 24.91 -35.32 24.40
C PRO A 91 24.71 -35.31 25.93
N ALA A 92 23.55 -35.79 26.37
CA ALA A 92 23.28 -35.99 27.78
C ALA A 92 24.28 -37.03 28.32
N GLU A 93 25.33 -36.56 28.99
CA GLU A 93 26.22 -37.47 29.68
C GLU A 93 25.51 -38.06 30.91
N PRO A 94 25.67 -39.37 31.18
CA PRO A 94 25.06 -40.00 32.35
C PRO A 94 25.53 -39.33 33.65
N TYR A 95 24.60 -38.92 34.50
CA TYR A 95 24.89 -38.35 35.80
C TYR A 95 25.70 -39.34 36.67
N LEU A 96 27.00 -39.04 36.86
CA LEU A 96 27.90 -39.74 37.78
C LEU A 96 28.02 -38.91 39.08
N PRO A 97 27.87 -39.51 40.27
CA PRO A 97 27.95 -38.77 41.52
C PRO A 97 29.39 -38.33 41.81
N GLN A 98 29.57 -37.02 42.00
CA GLN A 98 30.73 -36.32 42.58
C GLN A 98 32.12 -36.91 42.24
N GLN A 99 32.70 -36.48 41.13
CA GLN A 99 34.16 -36.49 40.96
C GLN A 99 34.74 -35.18 41.55
N PRO A 100 35.92 -35.24 42.21
CA PRO A 100 36.61 -34.04 42.70
C PRO A 100 37.01 -33.14 41.52
N ASP A 101 37.15 -31.83 41.78
CA ASP A 101 37.45 -30.68 40.91
C ASP A 101 38.72 -30.78 40.00
N LEU A 102 38.92 -31.91 39.32
CA LEU A 102 40.01 -32.12 38.34
C LEU A 102 39.72 -31.43 36.98
N ALA A 103 38.50 -30.91 36.79
CA ALA A 103 38.11 -30.21 35.57
C ALA A 103 38.81 -28.85 35.41
N GLN A 104 39.27 -28.23 36.50
CA GLN A 104 39.98 -26.94 36.43
C GLN A 104 41.47 -27.09 36.11
N GLU A 105 42.16 -28.09 36.70
CA GLU A 105 43.61 -28.30 36.46
C GLU A 105 43.95 -28.82 35.05
N THR A 106 43.01 -29.50 34.38
CA THR A 106 43.21 -30.01 33.02
C THR A 106 43.05 -28.93 31.95
N LYS A 107 42.34 -27.85 32.26
CA LYS A 107 42.11 -26.72 31.35
C LYS A 107 43.33 -25.81 31.21
N GLU A 108 44.19 -25.75 32.23
CA GLU A 108 45.43 -24.95 32.21
C GLU A 108 46.61 -25.66 31.51
N LYS A 109 46.56 -26.98 31.33
CA LYS A 109 47.64 -27.77 30.70
C LYS A 109 47.46 -28.04 29.21
N LEU A 110 46.30 -27.71 28.65
CA LEU A 110 46.07 -27.74 27.22
C LEU A 110 46.45 -26.36 26.69
N SER A 111 47.41 -26.29 25.76
CA SER A 111 47.74 -25.08 25.02
C SER A 111 46.45 -24.34 24.62
N LEU A 112 46.15 -23.25 25.31
CA LEU A 112 45.00 -22.37 25.05
C LEU A 112 45.11 -21.66 23.70
N GLU A 113 46.25 -21.80 23.03
CA GLU A 113 46.46 -21.37 21.65
C GLU A 113 45.71 -22.32 20.71
N ASP A 114 44.65 -21.81 20.08
CA ASP A 114 43.90 -22.54 19.05
C ASP A 114 44.83 -23.13 17.98
N SER A 115 44.53 -24.34 17.51
CA SER A 115 45.29 -24.94 16.41
C SER A 115 45.23 -24.07 15.14
N GLN A 116 46.29 -24.07 14.34
CA GLN A 116 46.38 -23.26 13.11
C GLN A 116 45.16 -23.41 12.18
N PRO A 117 44.60 -24.63 11.95
CA PRO A 117 43.38 -24.78 11.17
C PRO A 117 42.15 -24.06 11.76
N ILE A 118 42.04 -24.01 13.09
CA ILE A 118 40.94 -23.33 13.79
C ILE A 118 41.09 -21.81 13.65
N LYS A 119 42.32 -21.28 13.72
CA LYS A 119 42.61 -19.86 13.49
C LYS A 119 42.23 -19.44 12.07
N GLU A 120 42.69 -20.17 11.06
CA GLU A 120 42.33 -19.88 9.67
C GLU A 120 40.81 -19.97 9.41
N TRP A 121 40.15 -20.93 10.04
CA TRP A 121 38.69 -21.07 9.92
C TRP A 121 37.96 -19.87 10.54
N LYS A 122 38.38 -19.41 11.72
CA LYS A 122 37.82 -18.22 12.37
C LYS A 122 38.01 -16.97 11.51
N GLU A 123 39.20 -16.78 10.94
CA GLU A 123 39.50 -15.66 10.04
C GLU A 123 38.63 -15.68 8.78
N ARG A 124 38.49 -16.84 8.12
CA ARG A 124 37.62 -16.98 6.92
C ARG A 124 36.16 -16.70 7.26
N ARG A 125 35.68 -17.19 8.40
CA ARG A 125 34.30 -16.97 8.87
C ARG A 125 34.06 -15.49 9.20
N GLU A 126 35.00 -14.85 9.88
CA GLU A 126 34.88 -13.43 10.23
C GLU A 126 34.82 -12.56 8.97
N LEU A 127 35.66 -12.84 7.97
CA LEU A 127 35.62 -12.15 6.68
C LEU A 127 34.29 -12.35 5.94
N GLU A 128 33.72 -13.55 5.98
CA GLU A 128 32.42 -13.82 5.37
C GLU A 128 31.28 -13.08 6.08
N ILE A 129 31.30 -13.05 7.42
CA ILE A 129 30.35 -12.29 8.23
C ILE A 129 30.48 -10.81 7.93
N GLN A 130 31.70 -10.26 7.94
CA GLN A 130 31.95 -8.85 7.62
C GLN A 130 31.40 -8.48 6.25
N ARG A 131 31.65 -9.30 5.23
CA ARG A 131 31.12 -9.08 3.88
C ARG A 131 29.59 -9.09 3.86
N ARG A 132 28.96 -10.02 4.59
CA ARG A 132 27.50 -10.14 4.67
C ARG A 132 26.90 -8.93 5.39
N ASP A 133 27.55 -8.47 6.45
CA ASP A 133 27.12 -7.35 7.26
C ASP A 133 27.26 -6.03 6.47
N GLU A 134 28.36 -5.85 5.73
CA GLU A 134 28.55 -4.70 4.84
C GLU A 134 27.48 -4.66 3.72
N ALA A 135 27.18 -5.81 3.10
CA ALA A 135 26.12 -5.90 2.09
C ALA A 135 24.73 -5.60 2.69
N SER A 136 24.46 -6.08 3.91
CA SER A 136 23.22 -5.80 4.64
C SER A 136 23.11 -4.32 4.99
N GLU A 137 24.20 -3.70 5.44
CA GLU A 137 24.25 -2.29 5.77
C GLU A 137 24.07 -1.40 4.53
N SER A 138 24.72 -1.72 3.41
CA SER A 138 24.52 -1.01 2.13
C SER A 138 23.04 -1.05 1.72
N LYS A 139 22.43 -2.24 1.71
CA LYS A 139 21.02 -2.40 1.34
C LYS A 139 20.08 -1.64 2.29
N ARG A 140 20.37 -1.66 3.59
CA ARG A 140 19.62 -0.88 4.59
C ARG A 140 19.74 0.62 4.33
N ASN A 141 20.94 1.10 4.01
CA ASN A 141 21.18 2.50 3.71
C ASN A 141 20.52 2.92 2.39
N GLU A 142 20.61 2.13 1.33
CA GLU A 142 19.90 2.35 0.07
C GLU A 142 18.38 2.42 0.26
N THR A 143 17.82 1.54 1.10
CA THR A 143 16.39 1.56 1.42
C THR A 143 16.00 2.84 2.16
N ARG A 144 16.85 3.28 3.10
CA ARG A 144 16.65 4.54 3.84
C ARG A 144 16.74 5.75 2.91
N GLU A 145 17.72 5.80 2.02
CA GLU A 145 17.88 6.90 1.06
C GLU A 145 16.73 6.92 0.03
N LYS A 146 16.30 5.75 -0.45
CA LYS A 146 15.11 5.63 -1.31
C LYS A 146 13.85 6.15 -0.59
N ALA A 147 13.66 5.78 0.67
CA ALA A 147 12.52 6.24 1.47
C ALA A 147 12.57 7.76 1.70
N LYS A 148 13.73 8.32 2.04
CA LYS A 148 13.90 9.78 2.16
C LYS A 148 13.57 10.49 0.84
N LYS A 149 14.14 10.01 -0.26
CA LYS A 149 13.87 10.57 -1.58
C LYS A 149 12.39 10.50 -1.94
N SER A 150 11.71 9.38 -1.66
CA SER A 150 10.27 9.28 -1.92
C SER A 150 9.43 10.27 -1.10
N ILE A 151 9.88 10.62 0.10
CA ILE A 151 9.22 11.64 0.92
C ILE A 151 9.42 13.03 0.30
N ASP A 152 10.65 13.35 -0.10
CA ASP A 152 10.96 14.64 -0.74
C ASP A 152 10.19 14.79 -2.07
N ASP A 153 10.23 13.76 -2.93
CA ASP A 153 9.50 13.70 -4.20
C ASP A 153 7.98 13.85 -3.98
N PHE A 154 7.42 13.24 -2.92
CA PHE A 154 5.99 13.39 -2.59
C PHE A 154 5.62 14.83 -2.25
N TYR A 155 6.41 15.50 -1.41
CA TYR A 155 6.12 16.88 -1.03
C TYR A 155 6.33 17.87 -2.17
N GLU A 156 7.34 17.66 -3.02
CA GLU A 156 7.54 18.47 -4.22
C GLU A 156 6.36 18.35 -5.18
N ASN A 157 5.93 17.12 -5.48
CA ASN A 157 4.77 16.85 -6.35
C ASN A 157 3.45 17.36 -5.74
N TYR A 158 3.27 17.23 -4.43
CA TYR A 158 2.08 17.75 -3.75
C TYR A 158 2.03 19.28 -3.76
N ASN A 159 3.15 19.92 -3.44
CA ASN A 159 3.22 21.38 -3.40
C ASN A 159 3.06 21.99 -4.79
N SER A 160 3.70 21.43 -5.82
CA SER A 160 3.51 21.87 -7.20
C SER A 160 2.05 21.73 -7.64
N LYS A 161 1.42 20.57 -7.43
CA LYS A 161 0.00 20.37 -7.77
C LYS A 161 -0.93 21.32 -7.00
N LYS A 162 -0.64 21.58 -5.73
CA LYS A 162 -1.40 22.54 -4.91
C LYS A 162 -1.26 23.95 -5.47
N ASP A 163 -0.04 24.38 -5.78
CA ASP A 163 0.24 25.71 -6.31
C ASP A 163 -0.39 25.88 -7.70
N ASP A 164 -0.29 24.87 -8.57
CA ASP A 164 -0.97 24.84 -9.88
C ASP A 164 -2.49 24.97 -9.73
N SER A 165 -3.10 24.27 -8.76
CA SER A 165 -4.54 24.36 -8.50
C SER A 165 -4.96 25.74 -7.98
N ILE A 166 -4.13 26.35 -7.12
CA ILE A 166 -4.34 27.72 -6.64
C ILE A 166 -4.21 28.71 -7.79
N GLU A 167 -3.19 28.56 -8.64
CA GLU A 167 -2.98 29.41 -9.82
C GLU A 167 -4.13 29.27 -10.82
N GLN A 168 -4.60 28.05 -11.06
CA GLN A 168 -5.78 27.78 -11.88
C GLN A 168 -7.00 28.49 -11.31
N THR A 169 -7.30 28.30 -10.02
CA THR A 169 -8.45 28.95 -9.36
C THR A 169 -8.35 30.47 -9.44
N ARG A 170 -7.15 31.03 -9.25
CA ARG A 170 -6.90 32.48 -9.34
C ARG A 170 -7.04 32.99 -10.78
N ASN A 171 -6.63 32.21 -11.77
CA ASN A 171 -6.79 32.56 -13.18
C ASN A 171 -8.27 32.49 -13.59
N GLU A 172 -8.99 31.47 -13.15
CA GLU A 172 -10.44 31.33 -13.33
C GLU A 172 -11.19 32.47 -12.66
N GLU A 173 -10.83 32.85 -11.43
CA GLU A 173 -11.40 34.02 -10.75
C GLU A 173 -11.14 35.30 -11.56
N LYS A 174 -9.91 35.53 -12.01
CA LYS A 174 -9.58 36.70 -12.85
C LYS A 174 -10.38 36.70 -14.15
N LYS A 175 -10.49 35.57 -14.82
CA LYS A 175 -11.29 35.43 -16.05
C LYS A 175 -12.77 35.67 -15.77
N PHE A 176 -13.31 35.13 -14.69
CA PHE A 176 -14.69 35.35 -14.29
C PHE A 176 -14.96 36.82 -13.98
N LEU A 177 -14.04 37.50 -13.28
CA LEU A 177 -14.15 38.94 -13.02
C LEU A 177 -14.06 39.75 -14.31
N GLN A 178 -13.15 39.39 -15.23
CA GLN A 178 -13.07 40.03 -16.55
C GLN A 178 -14.34 39.81 -17.35
N GLU A 179 -14.83 38.58 -17.47
CA GLU A 179 -16.09 38.27 -18.15
C GLU A 179 -17.26 39.01 -17.51
N ARG A 180 -17.30 39.12 -16.19
CA ARG A 180 -18.31 39.90 -15.46
C ARG A 180 -18.19 41.38 -15.83
N ASP A 181 -17.00 41.96 -15.71
CA ASP A 181 -16.76 43.39 -15.96
C ASP A 181 -16.97 43.73 -17.45
N ASP A 182 -16.62 42.84 -18.38
CA ASP A 182 -16.92 42.93 -19.81
C ASP A 182 -18.42 42.81 -20.07
N ASN A 183 -19.14 41.91 -19.38
CA ASN A 183 -20.59 41.82 -19.49
C ASN A 183 -21.30 43.08 -18.92
N LEU A 184 -20.73 43.73 -17.90
CA LEU A 184 -21.23 45.01 -17.37
C LEU A 184 -20.84 46.21 -18.26
N SER A 185 -19.61 46.24 -18.77
CA SER A 185 -19.02 47.37 -19.49
C SER A 185 -19.33 47.35 -20.99
N ALA A 186 -19.58 46.17 -21.57
CA ALA A 186 -20.08 46.06 -22.93
C ALA A 186 -21.38 46.86 -23.02
N THR A 187 -21.34 47.91 -23.83
CA THR A 187 -22.44 48.82 -24.16
C THR A 187 -23.45 48.10 -25.05
N GLY A 188 -23.97 46.97 -24.57
CA GLY A 188 -25.01 46.16 -25.21
C GLY A 188 -26.34 46.33 -24.48
N ASN A 189 -27.41 45.97 -25.18
CA ASN A 189 -28.78 46.04 -24.68
C ASN A 189 -28.90 45.33 -23.32
N THR A 190 -29.57 45.94 -22.34
CA THR A 190 -29.74 45.37 -20.99
C THR A 190 -30.34 43.96 -20.99
N TRP A 191 -31.15 43.64 -22.01
CA TRP A 191 -31.72 42.32 -22.25
C TRP A 191 -30.68 41.26 -22.65
N GLU A 192 -29.57 41.62 -23.32
CA GLU A 192 -28.47 40.69 -23.59
C GLU A 192 -27.78 40.23 -22.30
N ARG A 193 -27.61 41.14 -21.34
CA ARG A 193 -27.07 40.81 -20.01
C ARG A 193 -27.99 39.86 -19.27
N ILE A 194 -29.28 40.17 -19.23
CA ILE A 194 -30.30 39.34 -18.57
C ILE A 194 -30.32 37.92 -19.16
N VAL A 195 -30.28 37.78 -20.49
CA VAL A 195 -30.29 36.47 -21.14
C VAL A 195 -29.02 35.66 -20.85
N LYS A 196 -27.85 36.30 -20.69
CA LYS A 196 -26.61 35.60 -20.28
C LYS A 196 -26.62 35.14 -18.83
N LEU A 197 -27.25 35.88 -17.92
CA LEU A 197 -27.35 35.50 -16.50
C LEU A 197 -28.40 34.42 -16.25
N ILE A 198 -29.46 34.37 -17.06
CA ILE A 198 -30.51 33.37 -16.92
C ILE A 198 -30.09 32.09 -17.65
N ASP A 199 -30.04 30.97 -16.92
CA ASP A 199 -29.89 29.65 -17.54
C ASP A 199 -31.15 29.29 -18.35
N THR A 200 -31.11 29.54 -19.66
CA THR A 200 -32.22 29.24 -20.57
C THR A 200 -32.27 27.78 -21.05
N SER A 201 -31.36 26.93 -20.56
CA SER A 201 -31.26 25.52 -20.92
C SER A 201 -32.20 24.63 -20.07
N ASN A 202 -32.46 25.00 -18.81
CA ASN A 202 -33.27 24.21 -17.87
C ASN A 202 -34.71 24.73 -17.67
N ILE A 203 -35.20 25.54 -18.61
CA ILE A 203 -36.52 26.19 -18.49
C ILE A 203 -37.71 25.23 -18.74
N GLY A 204 -37.46 23.98 -19.12
CA GLY A 204 -38.48 22.95 -19.39
C GLY A 204 -39.04 22.19 -18.18
N SER A 205 -38.95 22.74 -16.96
CA SER A 205 -39.59 22.11 -15.79
C SER A 205 -41.10 21.97 -16.01
N LYS A 206 -41.61 20.75 -15.86
CA LYS A 206 -42.99 20.32 -16.21
C LYS A 206 -44.12 21.11 -15.54
N ASP A 207 -43.81 21.93 -14.53
CA ASP A 207 -44.79 22.66 -13.71
C ASP A 207 -45.24 23.98 -14.36
N HIS A 208 -44.36 24.66 -15.11
CA HIS A 208 -44.69 25.94 -15.77
C HIS A 208 -44.05 26.03 -17.15
N ASP A 209 -44.87 26.19 -18.20
CA ASP A 209 -44.40 26.44 -19.56
C ASP A 209 -43.81 27.86 -19.67
N LYS A 210 -42.47 27.96 -19.62
CA LYS A 210 -41.75 29.22 -19.81
C LYS A 210 -41.14 29.35 -21.22
N SER A 211 -41.63 28.57 -22.19
CA SER A 211 -41.21 28.68 -23.60
C SER A 211 -41.52 30.08 -24.15
N ARG A 212 -42.72 30.61 -23.87
CA ARG A 212 -43.10 31.97 -24.27
C ARG A 212 -42.25 33.06 -23.61
N PHE A 213 -41.79 32.83 -22.37
CA PHE A 213 -40.90 33.74 -21.67
C PHE A 213 -39.49 33.71 -22.26
N LYS A 214 -38.99 32.52 -22.63
CA LYS A 214 -37.73 32.37 -23.37
C LYS A 214 -37.78 33.09 -24.73
N ASP A 215 -38.87 32.93 -25.48
CA ASP A 215 -39.08 33.59 -26.78
C ASP A 215 -39.12 35.13 -26.63
N LEU A 216 -39.82 35.63 -25.61
CA LEU A 216 -39.86 37.05 -25.28
C LEU A 216 -38.46 37.61 -24.98
N LEU A 217 -37.69 36.91 -24.14
CA LEU A 217 -36.33 37.31 -23.77
C LEU A 217 -35.37 37.32 -24.98
N LEU A 218 -35.48 36.32 -25.86
CA LEU A 218 -34.69 36.26 -27.10
C LEU A 218 -35.09 37.35 -28.09
N SER A 219 -36.38 37.72 -28.16
CA SER A 219 -36.85 38.85 -28.98
C SER A 219 -36.30 40.18 -28.46
N LEU A 220 -36.40 40.41 -27.14
CA LEU A 220 -35.93 41.64 -26.50
C LEU A 220 -34.41 41.79 -26.58
N LYS A 221 -33.67 40.68 -26.56
CA LYS A 221 -32.22 40.64 -26.77
C LYS A 221 -31.81 41.26 -28.12
N ASN A 222 -32.50 40.89 -29.20
CA ASN A 222 -32.13 41.29 -30.57
C ASN A 222 -32.74 42.64 -30.99
N ASP A 223 -33.65 43.21 -30.20
CA ASP A 223 -34.32 44.47 -30.50
C ASP A 223 -33.54 45.67 -29.95
N SER A 224 -33.04 46.53 -30.84
CA SER A 224 -32.30 47.74 -30.50
C SER A 224 -33.17 48.86 -29.91
N ASN A 225 -34.49 48.79 -30.06
CA ASN A 225 -35.45 49.76 -29.50
C ASN A 225 -36.17 49.22 -28.24
N ALA A 226 -35.69 48.09 -27.70
CA ALA A 226 -36.24 47.53 -26.48
C ALA A 226 -36.11 48.52 -25.31
N PRO A 227 -37.08 48.55 -24.38
CA PRO A 227 -36.99 49.41 -23.20
C PRO A 227 -35.72 49.06 -22.41
N GLY A 228 -34.90 50.07 -22.13
CA GLY A 228 -33.59 49.90 -21.47
C GLY A 228 -32.44 49.50 -22.40
N ALA A 229 -32.63 49.47 -23.72
CA ALA A 229 -31.56 49.16 -24.68
C ALA A 229 -30.56 50.32 -24.87
N ALA A 230 -30.99 51.57 -24.67
CA ALA A 230 -30.15 52.78 -24.85
C ALA A 230 -29.21 53.09 -23.68
N GLY A 231 -29.14 52.23 -22.65
CA GLY A 231 -28.39 52.50 -21.42
C GLY A 231 -29.07 53.52 -20.50
N TYR A 232 -28.71 53.49 -19.22
CA TYR A 232 -28.96 54.55 -18.25
C TYR A 232 -27.67 55.31 -18.00
#